data_AF-A0A2P4ZK95-F1
#
_entry.id   AF-A0A2P4ZK95-F1
#
_cell.length_a   1.000
_cell.length_b   1.000
_cell.length_c   1.000
_cell.angle_alpha   90.00
_cell.angle_beta   90.00
_cell.angle_gamma   90.00
#
_symmetry.space_group_name_H-M   'P 1'
#
loop_
_entity.id
_entity.type
_entity.pdbx_description
1 polymer ?
#
loop_
_entity_poly.entity_id
_entity_poly.type
_entity_poly.pdbx_seq_one_letter_code
_entity_poly.pdbx_strand_id
1 'polypeptide(L)'
;MGSLFFTGGSEPSPVSCCPMDKAWPLTAVLVDALFTLVLLLHITAPNVIVRSSLGRLHEHTQLGEESSASLISRWTFSWVNSVIWKAFRDQLNTSDLYALNWNDTALVTSRRFRNGASATLKLLWRLYYFAKYDLLKQGAWAVLFSLVSFCPAFFLRFLLDYLESPSITSRNSAWLCVAGLLIAGITTGIAECQCEWLGRKISVRLRATLIDAIFTKVLNRRVTKPTKGSEDQGNSSQNTSATDGNILNLMAVDAASVSEIGAHMHLAWVFSSPDYDCMFGVVQHTWA
;
A
#
# COMPACT_ATOMS: atom_id res chain seq x y z
N MET A 1 -8.75 -78.39 -27.96
CA MET A 1 -8.84 -76.92 -27.82
C MET A 1 -8.35 -76.56 -26.43
N GLY A 2 -7.28 -75.74 -26.37
CA GLY A 2 -6.66 -75.00 -25.24
C GLY A 2 -6.73 -75.54 -23.80
N SER A 3 -5.59 -75.91 -23.16
CA SER A 3 -4.62 -75.06 -22.41
C SER A 3 -5.08 -74.77 -20.96
N LEU A 4 -4.47 -75.40 -19.93
CA LEU A 4 -3.37 -74.90 -19.06
C LEU A 4 -3.82 -73.82 -18.04
N PHE A 5 -3.94 -74.16 -16.74
CA PHE A 5 -2.94 -74.06 -15.66
C PHE A 5 -2.73 -72.64 -15.06
N PHE A 6 -3.11 -72.54 -13.78
CA PHE A 6 -2.42 -71.89 -12.65
C PHE A 6 -2.34 -70.36 -12.44
N THR A 7 -2.42 -70.05 -11.15
CA THR A 7 -1.96 -68.88 -10.37
C THR A 7 -2.82 -67.61 -10.30
N GLY A 8 -3.28 -67.35 -9.07
CA GLY A 8 -2.91 -66.15 -8.30
C GLY A 8 -3.31 -64.81 -8.89
N GLY A 9 -4.50 -64.32 -8.54
CA GLY A 9 -4.90 -62.94 -8.73
C GLY A 9 -5.27 -62.33 -7.39
N SER A 10 -4.30 -61.65 -6.77
CA SER A 10 -4.43 -60.78 -5.61
C SER A 10 -5.52 -59.72 -5.79
N GLU A 11 -6.28 -59.46 -4.73
CA GLU A 11 -7.09 -58.24 -4.57
C GLU A 11 -6.26 -56.99 -4.92
N PRO A 12 -6.81 -56.01 -5.66
CA PRO A 12 -6.17 -54.71 -5.76
C PRO A 12 -6.44 -53.93 -4.47
N SER A 13 -5.48 -53.95 -3.57
CA SER A 13 -5.36 -52.95 -2.51
C SER A 13 -5.28 -51.54 -3.12
N PRO A 14 -6.10 -50.55 -2.69
CA PRO A 14 -5.88 -49.17 -3.08
C PRO A 14 -4.80 -48.61 -2.15
N VAL A 15 -3.54 -48.65 -2.58
CA VAL A 15 -2.48 -47.94 -1.87
C VAL A 15 -1.68 -47.11 -2.86
N SER A 16 -1.80 -45.80 -2.65
CA SER A 16 -0.79 -44.77 -2.88
C SER A 16 -0.56 -44.26 -4.31
N CYS A 17 -1.07 -43.05 -4.55
CA CYS A 17 -0.25 -41.95 -5.10
C CYS A 17 -0.57 -40.65 -4.33
N CYS A 18 0.35 -40.31 -3.42
CA CYS A 18 0.60 -39.10 -2.63
C CYS A 18 -0.33 -37.86 -2.74
N PRO A 19 -0.86 -37.35 -1.60
CA PRO A 19 -1.20 -35.93 -1.45
C PRO A 19 0.05 -35.03 -1.35
N MET A 20 1.23 -35.64 -1.17
CA MET A 20 2.50 -34.96 -0.88
C MET A 20 3.13 -34.21 -2.07
N ASP A 21 2.71 -34.49 -3.31
CA ASP A 21 3.14 -33.74 -4.50
C ASP A 21 2.52 -32.33 -4.59
N LYS A 22 1.45 -32.06 -3.84
CA LYS A 22 0.73 -30.77 -3.90
C LYS A 22 1.13 -29.78 -2.79
N ALA A 23 1.88 -30.21 -1.78
CA ALA A 23 2.34 -29.33 -0.69
C ALA A 23 3.64 -28.58 -1.02
N TRP A 24 4.49 -29.15 -1.88
CA TRP A 24 5.70 -28.48 -2.40
C TRP A 24 5.40 -27.16 -3.14
N PRO A 25 4.42 -27.08 -4.07
CA PRO A 25 4.13 -25.81 -4.73
C PRO A 25 3.60 -24.75 -3.75
N LEU A 26 2.83 -25.12 -2.73
CA LEU A 26 2.30 -24.16 -1.75
C LEU A 26 3.37 -23.63 -0.80
N THR A 27 4.28 -24.50 -0.37
CA THR A 27 5.43 -24.07 0.44
C THR A 27 6.40 -23.22 -0.38
N ALA A 28 6.61 -23.52 -1.67
CA ALA A 28 7.36 -22.67 -2.59
C ALA A 28 6.70 -21.29 -2.78
N VAL A 29 5.38 -21.24 -3.00
CA VAL A 29 4.62 -19.98 -3.09
C VAL A 29 4.75 -19.14 -1.82
N LEU A 30 4.73 -19.76 -0.64
CA LEU A 30 4.96 -19.04 0.61
C LEU A 30 6.39 -18.48 0.72
N VAL A 31 7.41 -19.25 0.32
CA VAL A 31 8.80 -18.79 0.36
C VAL A 31 9.01 -17.65 -0.65
N ASP A 32 8.45 -17.76 -1.85
CA ASP A 32 8.50 -16.71 -2.87
C ASP A 32 7.72 -15.45 -2.41
N ALA A 33 6.58 -15.62 -1.75
CA ALA A 33 5.82 -14.54 -1.14
C ALA A 33 6.61 -13.84 -0.01
N LEU A 34 7.32 -14.60 0.82
CA LEU A 34 8.19 -14.04 1.86
C LEU A 34 9.39 -13.32 1.27
N PHE A 35 10.01 -13.87 0.23
CA PHE A 35 11.14 -13.25 -0.46
C PHE A 35 10.73 -11.95 -1.15
N THR A 36 9.60 -11.95 -1.86
CA THR A 36 9.02 -10.75 -2.48
C THR A 36 8.60 -9.72 -1.44
N LEU A 37 8.06 -10.13 -0.29
CA LEU A 37 7.80 -9.25 0.86
C LEU A 37 9.08 -8.58 1.36
N VAL A 38 10.14 -9.36 1.62
CA VAL A 38 11.42 -8.82 2.10
C VAL A 38 12.06 -7.88 1.08
N LEU A 39 12.01 -8.22 -0.20
CA LEU A 39 12.49 -7.35 -1.28
C LEU A 39 11.69 -6.05 -1.37
N LEU A 40 10.36 -6.12 -1.32
CA LEU A 40 9.51 -4.92 -1.35
C LEU A 40 9.79 -4.04 -0.13
N LEU A 41 10.00 -4.62 1.04
CA LEU A 41 10.40 -3.90 2.25
C LEU A 41 11.78 -3.26 2.12
N HIS A 42 12.73 -3.92 1.47
CA HIS A 42 14.05 -3.35 1.21
C HIS A 42 13.99 -2.23 0.16
N ILE A 43 13.13 -2.33 -0.85
CA ILE A 43 12.96 -1.32 -1.90
C ILE A 43 12.17 -0.10 -1.37
N THR A 44 11.21 -0.30 -0.46
CA THR A 44 10.49 0.78 0.20
C THR A 44 11.27 1.41 1.34
N ALA A 45 12.25 0.70 1.91
CA ALA A 45 13.21 1.29 2.82
C ALA A 45 13.99 2.40 2.08
N PRO A 46 13.98 3.65 2.59
CA PRO A 46 14.79 4.69 1.99
C PRO A 46 16.28 4.32 2.13
N ASN A 47 16.98 4.18 1.01
CA ASN A 47 18.45 4.10 0.92
C ASN A 47 19.10 5.45 1.27
N VAL A 48 18.68 6.07 2.37
CA VAL A 48 19.21 7.34 2.82
C VAL A 48 19.79 7.11 4.19
N ILE A 49 21.07 6.77 4.21
CA ILE A 49 21.97 7.13 5.29
C ILE A 49 21.69 8.62 5.54
N VAL A 50 21.18 8.97 6.72
CA VAL A 50 21.07 10.35 7.19
C VAL A 50 22.50 10.87 7.34
N ARG A 51 23.14 11.19 6.21
CA ARG A 51 24.48 11.77 6.18
C ARG A 51 24.32 13.23 6.54
N SER A 52 24.31 13.49 7.85
CA SER A 52 25.14 14.52 8.49
C SER A 52 25.31 15.88 7.76
N SER A 53 24.30 16.35 7.03
CA SER A 53 24.31 17.67 6.37
C SER A 53 23.31 18.65 6.99
N LEU A 54 22.42 18.16 7.86
CA LEU A 54 21.52 18.97 8.68
C LEU A 54 22.03 19.14 10.13
N GLY A 55 23.30 18.83 10.40
CA GLY A 55 23.92 18.98 11.72
C GLY A 55 24.19 20.43 12.14
N ARG A 56 23.53 21.43 11.51
CA ARG A 56 23.79 22.86 11.79
C ARG A 56 22.55 23.74 11.94
N LEU A 57 21.32 23.19 11.85
CA LEU A 57 20.11 24.04 11.86
C LEU A 57 19.03 23.68 12.88
N HIS A 58 19.10 22.57 13.62
CA HIS A 58 18.10 22.33 14.65
C HIS A 58 18.54 21.33 15.73
N GLU A 59 19.01 21.84 16.86
CA GLU A 59 19.49 21.08 18.02
C GLU A 59 18.35 20.64 18.97
N HIS A 60 17.11 21.10 18.74
CA HIS A 60 15.98 20.90 19.67
C HIS A 60 14.71 20.25 19.12
N THR A 61 14.65 19.86 17.84
CA THR A 61 13.44 19.28 17.25
C THR A 61 13.69 17.82 17.00
N GLN A 62 12.97 16.98 17.73
CA GLN A 62 12.98 15.53 17.58
C GLN A 62 12.81 15.17 16.10
N LEU A 63 13.89 14.66 15.50
CA LEU A 63 13.91 14.22 14.10
C LEU A 63 12.83 13.15 13.92
N GLY A 64 12.13 13.17 12.77
CA GLY A 64 11.05 12.23 12.50
C GLY A 64 11.51 10.79 12.71
N GLU A 65 11.02 10.16 13.79
CA GLU A 65 11.49 8.86 14.26
C GLU A 65 11.31 7.77 13.20
N GLU A 66 10.35 7.94 12.28
CA GLU A 66 10.16 7.06 11.12
C GLU A 66 11.44 6.93 10.28
N SER A 67 12.20 8.01 10.08
CA SER A 67 13.41 8.03 9.25
C SER A 67 14.61 7.39 9.96
N SER A 68 14.69 7.54 11.27
CA SER A 68 15.74 6.98 12.12
C SER A 68 15.46 5.55 12.59
N ALA A 69 14.22 5.07 12.41
CA ALA A 69 13.80 3.74 12.82
C ALA A 69 14.53 2.63 12.07
N SER A 70 14.83 1.54 12.79
CA SER A 70 15.33 0.30 12.21
C SER A 70 14.29 -0.32 11.26
N LEU A 71 14.72 -1.20 10.36
CA LEU A 71 13.82 -1.86 9.40
C LEU A 71 12.68 -2.59 10.12
N ILE A 72 12.97 -3.33 11.19
CA ILE A 72 11.96 -4.05 11.96
C ILE A 72 10.95 -3.10 12.64
N SER A 73 11.43 -1.96 13.16
CA SER A 73 10.58 -0.96 13.80
C SER A 73 9.66 -0.28 12.79
N ARG A 74 10.14 -0.11 11.55
CA ARG A 74 9.33 0.40 10.44
C ARG A 74 8.27 -0.60 9.98
N TRP A 75 8.59 -1.89 9.96
CA TRP A 75 7.66 -2.94 9.54
C TRP A 75 6.50 -3.11 10.51
N THR A 76 6.81 -3.06 11.82
CA THR A 76 5.85 -3.23 12.91
C THR A 76 5.21 -1.92 13.37
N PHE A 77 5.53 -0.78 12.73
CA PHE A 77 5.13 0.56 13.16
C PHE A 77 5.47 0.89 14.63
N SER A 78 6.47 0.22 15.19
CA SER A 78 6.87 0.36 16.59
C SER A 78 7.35 1.78 16.93
N TRP A 79 7.85 2.54 15.95
CA TRP A 79 8.25 3.95 16.12
C TRP A 79 7.10 4.88 16.54
N VAL A 80 5.83 4.50 16.34
CA VAL A 80 4.67 5.29 16.79
C VAL A 80 4.32 5.02 18.26
N ASN A 81 4.82 3.91 18.82
CA ASN A 81 4.39 3.39 20.12
C ASN A 81 4.65 4.39 21.27
N SER A 82 5.75 5.12 21.21
CA SER A 82 6.12 6.21 22.13
C SER A 82 5.06 7.32 22.19
N VAL A 83 4.58 7.78 21.03
CA VAL A 83 3.54 8.82 20.94
C VAL A 83 2.20 8.27 21.39
N ILE A 84 1.84 7.05 21.01
CA ILE A 84 0.58 6.41 21.44
C ILE A 84 0.57 6.28 22.97
N TRP A 85 1.68 5.83 23.55
CA TRP A 85 1.76 5.65 24.99
C TRP A 85 1.72 6.98 25.76
N LYS A 86 2.32 8.03 25.18
CA LYS A 86 2.21 9.39 25.72
C LYS A 86 0.78 9.91 25.64
N ALA A 87 0.11 9.72 24.49
CA ALA A 87 -1.29 10.10 24.27
C ALA A 87 -2.27 9.37 25.19
N PHE A 88 -1.96 8.12 25.54
CA PHE A 88 -2.75 7.32 26.46
C PHE A 88 -2.68 7.85 27.90
N ARG A 89 -1.54 8.44 28.29
CA ARG A 89 -1.31 8.94 29.65
C ARG A 89 -1.72 10.40 29.82
N ASP A 90 -1.39 11.25 28.86
CA ASP A 90 -1.57 12.70 28.93
C ASP A 90 -2.12 13.27 27.61
N GLN A 91 -2.76 14.44 27.68
CA GLN A 91 -3.20 15.16 26.48
C GLN A 91 -1.99 15.64 25.66
N LEU A 92 -1.93 15.24 24.39
CA LEU A 92 -0.85 15.60 23.46
C LEU A 92 -0.83 17.10 23.15
N ASN A 93 0.35 17.72 23.28
CA ASN A 93 0.63 19.05 22.76
C ASN A 93 1.34 18.99 21.39
N THR A 94 1.31 20.09 20.63
CA THR A 94 1.97 20.17 19.32
C THR A 94 3.49 20.00 19.40
N SER A 95 4.10 20.32 20.55
CA SER A 95 5.52 20.12 20.84
C SER A 95 5.90 18.65 21.04
N ASP A 96 4.93 17.79 21.35
CA ASP A 96 5.14 16.36 21.61
C ASP A 96 5.05 15.50 20.34
N LEU A 97 4.67 16.11 19.22
CA LEU A 97 4.52 15.44 17.95
C LEU A 97 5.84 15.46 17.18
N TYR A 98 6.07 14.40 16.41
CA TYR A 98 7.24 14.31 15.55
C TYR A 98 7.24 15.37 14.47
N ALA A 99 8.44 15.91 14.21
CA ALA A 99 8.64 16.72 13.03
C ALA A 99 8.40 15.89 11.77
N LEU A 100 7.74 16.52 10.79
CA LEU A 100 7.49 15.90 9.50
C LEU A 100 8.81 15.53 8.82
N ASN A 101 8.85 14.39 8.15
CA ASN A 101 10.01 13.96 7.40
C ASN A 101 10.36 15.00 6.31
N TRP A 102 11.67 15.19 6.06
CA TRP A 102 12.16 16.14 5.06
C TRP A 102 11.55 15.89 3.68
N ASN A 103 11.43 14.63 3.28
CA ASN A 103 10.86 14.25 1.98
C ASN A 103 9.37 14.56 1.84
N ASP A 104 8.65 14.68 2.96
CA ASP A 104 7.21 14.94 2.99
C ASP A 104 6.90 16.43 3.24
N THR A 105 7.94 17.23 3.51
CA THR A 105 7.80 18.67 3.74
C THR A 105 7.28 19.39 2.50
N ALA A 106 6.27 20.25 2.67
CA ALA A 106 5.60 20.96 1.58
C ALA A 106 6.57 21.71 0.65
N LEU A 107 7.64 22.30 1.18
CA LEU A 107 8.69 22.98 0.39
C LEU A 107 9.39 22.03 -0.60
N VAL A 108 9.69 20.81 -0.17
CA VAL A 108 10.39 19.81 -0.99
C VAL A 108 9.42 19.21 -2.01
N THR A 109 8.22 18.85 -1.56
CA THR A 109 7.15 18.27 -2.38
C THR A 109 6.70 19.22 -3.50
N SER A 110 6.45 20.49 -3.18
CA SER A 110 6.07 21.53 -4.17
C SER A 110 7.19 21.77 -5.19
N ARG A 111 8.45 21.90 -4.73
CA ARG A 111 9.60 22.06 -5.62
C ARG A 111 9.76 20.87 -6.56
N ARG A 112 9.60 19.65 -6.05
CA ARG A 112 9.66 18.42 -6.86
C ARG A 112 8.52 18.38 -7.90
N PHE A 113 7.31 18.77 -7.52
CA PHE A 113 6.18 18.87 -8.44
C PHE A 113 6.35 19.97 -9.51
N ARG A 114 7.00 21.07 -9.18
CA ARG A 114 7.26 22.17 -10.12
C ARG A 114 8.38 21.84 -11.11
N ASN A 115 9.44 21.20 -10.64
CA ASN A 115 10.60 20.86 -11.48
C ASN A 115 10.35 19.61 -12.33
N GLY A 116 9.64 18.62 -11.79
CA GLY A 116 9.48 17.32 -12.45
C GLY A 116 8.35 17.26 -13.48
N ALA A 117 7.51 18.30 -13.57
CA ALA A 117 6.26 18.18 -14.28
C ALA A 117 6.03 19.39 -15.20
N SER A 118 6.07 19.11 -16.51
CA SER A 118 5.97 20.13 -17.56
C SER A 118 4.67 20.93 -17.42
N ALA A 119 4.79 22.26 -17.50
CA ALA A 119 3.65 23.18 -17.41
C ALA A 119 2.65 23.01 -18.57
N THR A 120 3.06 22.35 -19.65
CA THR A 120 2.24 22.10 -20.85
C THR A 120 1.22 20.98 -20.65
N LEU A 121 1.41 20.10 -19.66
CA LEU A 121 0.52 18.97 -19.41
C LEU A 121 -0.73 19.39 -18.61
N LYS A 122 -1.85 18.70 -18.85
CA LYS A 122 -3.06 18.82 -18.03
C LYS A 122 -2.74 18.46 -16.57
N LEU A 123 -3.38 19.15 -15.62
CA LEU A 123 -3.12 19.01 -14.18
C LEU A 123 -3.17 17.55 -13.69
N LEU A 124 -4.17 16.79 -14.15
CA LEU A 124 -4.37 15.39 -13.76
C LEU A 124 -3.18 14.50 -14.17
N TRP A 125 -2.72 14.65 -15.41
CA TRP A 125 -1.53 13.92 -15.89
C TRP A 125 -0.27 14.34 -15.17
N ARG A 126 -0.13 15.64 -14.89
CA ARG A 126 0.97 16.18 -14.11
C ARG A 126 1.04 15.58 -12.70
N LEU A 127 -0.11 15.43 -12.06
CA LEU A 127 -0.27 14.83 -10.74
C LEU A 127 0.03 13.31 -10.77
N TYR A 128 -0.47 12.62 -11.79
CA TYR A 128 -0.18 11.21 -12.01
C TYR A 128 1.33 10.96 -12.18
N TYR A 129 2.01 11.71 -13.05
CA TYR A 129 3.46 11.56 -13.25
C TYR A 129 4.28 11.86 -11.99
N PHE A 130 3.78 12.76 -11.13
CA PHE A 130 4.38 13.04 -9.84
C PHE A 130 4.25 11.85 -8.88
N ALA A 131 3.07 11.24 -8.80
CA ALA A 131 2.79 10.13 -7.88
C ALA A 131 3.12 8.73 -8.44
N LYS A 132 3.44 8.58 -9.73
CA LYS A 132 3.57 7.27 -10.41
C LYS A 132 4.48 6.27 -9.69
N TYR A 133 5.60 6.72 -9.13
CA TYR A 133 6.54 5.81 -8.46
C TYR A 133 6.02 5.33 -7.13
N ASP A 134 5.28 6.19 -6.40
CA ASP A 134 4.65 5.80 -5.15
C ASP A 134 3.43 4.91 -5.43
N LEU A 135 2.65 5.20 -6.47
CA LEU A 135 1.53 4.38 -6.93
C LEU A 135 1.97 2.99 -7.40
N LEU A 136 3.07 2.88 -8.15
CA LEU A 136 3.62 1.58 -8.57
C LEU A 136 4.07 0.73 -7.38
N LYS A 137 4.71 1.36 -6.38
CA LYS A 137 5.07 0.67 -5.14
C LYS A 137 3.82 0.20 -4.39
N GLN A 138 2.78 1.01 -4.33
CA GLN A 138 1.51 0.65 -3.69
C GLN A 138 0.83 -0.51 -4.43
N GLY A 139 0.82 -0.47 -5.77
CA GLY A 139 0.31 -1.56 -6.60
C GLY A 139 1.07 -2.86 -6.38
N ALA A 140 2.40 -2.82 -6.25
CA ALA A 140 3.20 -4.01 -5.96
C ALA A 140 2.84 -4.64 -4.60
N TRP A 141 2.61 -3.82 -3.57
CA TRP A 141 2.12 -4.28 -2.27
C TRP A 141 0.70 -4.86 -2.34
N ALA A 142 -0.18 -4.24 -3.10
CA ALA A 142 -1.54 -4.72 -3.30
C ALA A 142 -1.56 -6.09 -4.00
N VAL A 143 -0.76 -6.28 -5.05
CA VAL A 143 -0.64 -7.57 -5.75
C VAL A 143 -0.11 -8.65 -4.81
N LEU A 144 0.92 -8.35 -4.01
CA LEU A 144 1.43 -9.29 -3.02
C LEU A 144 0.36 -9.68 -2.00
N PHE A 145 -0.37 -8.71 -1.44
CA PHE A 145 -1.48 -8.97 -0.54
C PHE A 145 -2.54 -9.85 -1.19
N SER A 146 -2.99 -9.53 -2.40
CA SER A 146 -4.01 -10.30 -3.12
C SER A 146 -3.57 -11.76 -3.34
N LEU A 147 -2.30 -11.99 -3.70
CA LEU A 147 -1.78 -13.35 -3.90
C LEU A 147 -1.73 -14.15 -2.58
N VAL A 148 -1.23 -13.55 -1.50
CA VAL A 148 -1.05 -14.25 -0.22
C VAL A 148 -2.36 -14.40 0.55
N SER A 149 -3.35 -13.54 0.30
CA SER A 149 -4.65 -13.59 0.99
C SER A 149 -5.41 -14.91 0.77
N PHE A 150 -5.14 -15.65 -0.31
CA PHE A 150 -5.74 -16.96 -0.54
C PHE A 150 -5.02 -18.10 0.17
N CYS A 151 -3.73 -17.94 0.50
CA CYS A 151 -2.91 -18.99 1.11
C CYS A 151 -3.50 -19.55 2.42
N PRO A 152 -4.00 -18.74 3.37
CA PRO A 152 -4.59 -19.26 4.62
C PRO A 152 -5.75 -20.24 4.40
N ALA A 153 -6.62 -19.95 3.41
CA ALA A 153 -7.76 -20.81 3.10
C ALA A 153 -7.31 -22.20 2.57
N PHE A 154 -6.26 -22.23 1.75
CA PHE A 154 -5.67 -23.49 1.30
C PHE A 154 -5.08 -24.28 2.47
N PHE A 155 -4.27 -23.67 3.33
CA PHE A 155 -3.68 -24.36 4.49
C PHE A 155 -4.75 -24.89 5.46
N LEU A 156 -5.84 -24.14 5.66
CA LEU A 156 -6.95 -24.61 6.47
C LEU A 156 -7.61 -25.85 5.88
N ARG A 157 -7.82 -25.89 4.56
CA ARG A 157 -8.38 -27.06 3.88
C ARG A 157 -7.46 -28.28 3.98
N PHE A 158 -6.16 -28.11 3.78
CA PHE A 158 -5.19 -29.20 3.98
C PHE A 158 -5.17 -29.71 5.42
N LEU A 159 -5.34 -28.82 6.40
CA LEU A 159 -5.42 -29.21 7.81
C LEU A 159 -6.70 -30.01 8.10
N LEU A 160 -7.81 -29.66 7.46
CA LEU A 160 -9.07 -30.40 7.58
C LEU A 160 -8.98 -31.79 6.94
N ASP A 161 -8.40 -31.89 5.73
CA ASP A 161 -8.16 -33.18 5.05
C ASP A 161 -7.23 -34.09 5.89
N TYR A 162 -6.25 -33.52 6.61
CA TYR A 162 -5.40 -34.26 7.54
C TYR A 162 -6.18 -34.85 8.72
N LEU A 163 -7.13 -34.09 9.26
CA LEU A 163 -7.96 -34.52 10.40
C LEU A 163 -8.94 -35.63 10.01
N GLU A 164 -9.45 -35.61 8.77
CA GLU A 164 -10.38 -36.61 8.27
C GLU A 164 -9.70 -37.96 7.97
N SER A 165 -8.44 -37.94 7.50
CA SER A 165 -7.69 -39.17 7.14
C SER A 165 -6.25 -39.17 7.67
N PRO A 166 -6.03 -39.49 8.96
CA PRO A 166 -4.72 -39.39 9.61
C PRO A 166 -3.70 -40.46 9.17
N SER A 167 -4.12 -41.51 8.47
CA SER A 167 -3.25 -42.65 8.08
C SER A 167 -2.42 -42.40 6.82
N ILE A 168 -2.81 -41.42 5.99
CA ILE A 168 -2.22 -41.19 4.65
C ILE A 168 -1.13 -40.10 4.69
N THR A 169 -1.10 -39.29 5.76
CA THR A 169 -0.28 -38.07 5.82
C THR A 169 0.71 -38.10 6.98
N SER A 170 1.96 -37.71 6.70
CA SER A 170 3.02 -37.68 7.71
C SER A 170 2.77 -36.60 8.77
N ARG A 171 3.15 -36.87 10.02
CA ARG A 171 3.03 -35.92 11.15
C ARG A 171 3.77 -34.60 10.89
N ASN A 172 4.88 -34.63 10.15
CA ASN A 172 5.68 -33.45 9.84
C ASN A 172 4.93 -32.50 8.89
N SER A 173 4.14 -33.04 7.95
CA SER A 173 3.34 -32.25 7.02
C SER A 173 2.24 -31.45 7.72
N ALA A 174 1.64 -31.99 8.79
CA ALA A 174 0.64 -31.28 9.58
C ALA A 174 1.22 -30.06 10.31
N TRP A 175 2.39 -30.22 10.95
CA TRP A 175 3.10 -29.10 11.58
C TRP A 175 3.50 -28.02 10.56
N LEU A 176 3.90 -28.41 9.35
CA LEU A 176 4.17 -27.47 8.26
C LEU A 176 2.92 -26.69 7.82
N CYS A 177 1.75 -27.31 7.81
CA CYS A 177 0.50 -26.61 7.50
C CYS A 177 0.14 -25.58 8.57
N VAL A 178 0.30 -25.92 9.86
CA VAL A 178 0.06 -24.99 10.97
C VAL A 178 1.05 -23.81 10.93
N ALA A 179 2.33 -24.10 10.72
CA ALA A 179 3.35 -23.05 10.58
C ALA A 179 3.10 -22.18 9.35
N GLY A 180 2.74 -22.80 8.21
CA GLY A 180 2.39 -22.10 6.97
C GLY A 180 1.18 -21.19 7.12
N LEU A 181 0.15 -21.62 7.84
CA LEU A 181 -1.04 -20.81 8.14
C LEU A 181 -0.66 -19.53 8.92
N LEU A 182 0.19 -19.65 9.93
CA LEU A 182 0.65 -18.52 10.75
C LEU A 182 1.50 -17.55 9.92
N ILE A 183 2.44 -18.09 9.13
CA ILE A 183 3.32 -17.29 8.26
C ILE A 183 2.52 -16.56 7.18
N ALA A 184 1.57 -17.24 6.55
CA ALA A 184 0.68 -16.65 5.56
C ALA A 184 -0.12 -15.49 6.17
N GLY A 185 -0.71 -15.69 7.36
CA GLY A 185 -1.46 -14.66 8.07
C GLY A 185 -0.62 -13.42 8.39
N ILE A 186 0.59 -13.60 8.94
CA ILE A 186 1.51 -12.48 9.24
C ILE A 186 1.90 -11.73 7.96
N THR A 187 2.23 -12.47 6.90
CA THR A 187 2.65 -11.89 5.61
C THR A 187 1.51 -11.06 4.99
N THR A 188 0.28 -11.60 4.98
CA THR A 188 -0.91 -10.89 4.50
C THR A 188 -1.14 -9.60 5.29
N GLY A 189 -1.13 -9.67 6.63
CA GLY A 189 -1.36 -8.50 7.47
C GLY A 189 -0.29 -7.41 7.30
N ILE A 190 0.99 -7.79 7.20
CA ILE A 190 2.08 -6.83 6.92
C ILE A 190 1.90 -6.20 5.54
N ALA A 191 1.59 -6.99 4.51
CA ALA A 191 1.42 -6.48 3.15
C ALA A 191 0.27 -5.47 3.05
N GLU A 192 -0.86 -5.77 3.67
CA GLU A 192 -2.02 -4.86 3.75
C GLU A 192 -1.66 -3.55 4.47
N CYS A 193 -1.07 -3.65 5.66
CA CYS A 193 -0.68 -2.47 6.45
C CYS A 193 0.30 -1.56 5.69
N GLN A 194 1.28 -2.15 4.98
CA GLN A 194 2.25 -1.37 4.20
C GLN A 194 1.62 -0.75 2.95
N CYS A 195 0.69 -1.45 2.29
CA CYS A 195 -0.07 -0.91 1.16
C CYS A 195 -0.87 0.34 1.59
N GLU A 196 -1.62 0.24 2.70
CA GLU A 196 -2.42 1.34 3.22
C GLU A 196 -1.56 2.51 3.72
N TRP A 197 -0.44 2.23 4.41
CA TRP A 197 0.48 3.26 4.86
C TRP A 197 1.03 4.07 3.70
N LEU A 198 1.41 3.41 2.61
CA LEU A 198 1.88 4.07 1.40
C LEU A 198 0.77 4.88 0.72
N GLY A 199 -0.46 4.36 0.67
CA GLY A 199 -1.62 5.11 0.19
C GLY A 199 -1.87 6.40 0.96
N ARG A 200 -1.78 6.36 2.30
CA ARG A 200 -1.90 7.56 3.15
C ARG A 200 -0.81 8.59 2.86
N LYS A 201 0.44 8.15 2.65
CA LYS A 201 1.54 9.06 2.26
C LYS A 201 1.29 9.73 0.92
N ILE A 202 0.80 8.97 -0.06
CA ILE A 202 0.43 9.51 -1.37
C ILE A 202 -0.67 10.58 -1.21
N SER A 203 -1.72 10.28 -0.45
CA SER A 203 -2.80 11.23 -0.16
C SER A 203 -2.27 12.55 0.40
N VAL A 204 -1.46 12.51 1.46
CA VAL A 204 -0.91 13.71 2.09
C VAL A 204 -0.05 14.52 1.13
N ARG A 205 0.82 13.87 0.34
CA ARG A 205 1.68 14.54 -0.66
C ARG A 205 0.86 15.18 -1.78
N LEU A 206 -0.16 14.48 -2.28
CA LEU A 206 -1.07 14.99 -3.31
C LEU A 206 -1.83 16.22 -2.81
N ARG A 207 -2.41 16.13 -1.60
CA ARG A 207 -3.15 17.23 -0.97
C ARG A 207 -2.27 18.46 -0.77
N ALA A 208 -1.07 18.29 -0.21
CA ALA A 208 -0.13 19.39 0.00
C ALA A 208 0.24 20.09 -1.32
N THR A 209 0.46 19.32 -2.38
CA THR A 209 0.80 19.82 -3.71
C THR A 209 -0.35 20.58 -4.37
N LEU A 210 -1.58 20.07 -4.24
CA LEU A 210 -2.78 20.72 -4.77
C LEU A 210 -3.02 22.06 -4.07
N ILE A 211 -2.94 22.08 -2.73
CA ILE A 211 -3.09 23.29 -1.93
C ILE A 211 -2.05 24.34 -2.32
N ASP A 212 -0.77 23.95 -2.44
CA ASP A 212 0.31 24.85 -2.87
C ASP A 212 0.09 25.42 -4.28
N ALA A 213 -0.36 24.58 -5.22
CA ALA A 213 -0.65 25.00 -6.59
C ALA A 213 -1.85 25.96 -6.67
N ILE A 214 -2.90 25.71 -5.90
CA ILE A 214 -4.06 26.59 -5.78
C ILE A 214 -3.64 27.92 -5.17
N PHE A 215 -2.90 27.89 -4.05
CA PHE A 215 -2.47 29.08 -3.35
C PHE A 215 -1.56 29.96 -4.22
N THR A 216 -0.60 29.37 -4.92
CA THR A 216 0.27 30.07 -5.88
C THR A 216 -0.54 30.75 -6.99
N LYS A 217 -1.55 30.06 -7.54
CA LYS A 217 -2.44 30.65 -8.56
C LYS A 217 -3.27 31.81 -8.01
N VAL A 218 -3.79 31.68 -6.79
CA VAL A 218 -4.60 32.72 -6.14
C VAL A 218 -3.75 33.96 -5.86
N LEU A 219 -2.53 33.79 -5.34
CA LEU A 219 -1.60 34.88 -5.11
C LEU A 219 -1.21 35.60 -6.42
N ASN A 220 -0.84 34.86 -7.46
CA ASN A 220 -0.46 35.44 -8.75
C ASN A 220 -1.63 36.17 -9.44
N ARG A 221 -2.87 35.72 -9.21
CA ARG A 221 -4.08 36.40 -9.71
C ARG A 221 -4.33 37.73 -9.00
N ARG A 222 -4.03 37.84 -7.70
CA ARG A 222 -4.15 39.09 -6.94
C ARG A 222 -3.07 40.11 -7.33
N VAL A 223 -1.88 39.65 -7.69
CA VAL A 223 -0.79 40.52 -8.16
C VAL A 223 -1.06 41.10 -9.56
N THR A 224 -1.69 40.32 -10.45
CA THR A 224 -1.98 40.76 -11.84
C THR A 224 -3.23 41.62 -11.98
N LYS A 225 -4.11 41.64 -10.97
CA LYS A 225 -5.18 42.63 -10.84
C LYS A 225 -4.67 43.77 -9.94
N PRO A 226 -4.10 44.86 -10.47
CA PRO A 226 -3.73 45.97 -9.61
C PRO A 226 -5.01 46.47 -8.93
N THR A 227 -4.93 46.68 -7.62
CA THR A 227 -5.92 47.44 -6.84
C THR A 227 -6.05 48.81 -7.47
N LYS A 228 -6.97 48.99 -8.42
CA LYS A 228 -7.49 50.31 -8.76
C LYS A 228 -8.34 50.72 -7.58
N GLY A 229 -7.76 51.57 -6.73
CA GLY A 229 -8.52 52.34 -5.77
C GLY A 229 -9.51 53.24 -6.51
N SER A 230 -10.71 53.30 -5.93
CA SER A 230 -11.75 54.32 -6.09
C SER A 230 -12.57 54.36 -7.39
N GLU A 231 -13.88 54.14 -7.19
CA GLU A 231 -15.03 54.80 -7.83
C GLU A 231 -15.11 54.76 -9.37
N ASP A 232 -15.95 53.88 -9.93
CA ASP A 232 -17.27 54.32 -10.44
C ASP A 232 -18.12 53.15 -10.98
N GLN A 233 -19.43 53.39 -11.00
CA GLN A 233 -20.49 52.46 -11.38
C GLN A 233 -20.39 51.90 -12.81
N GLY A 234 -20.91 50.68 -12.97
CA GLY A 234 -21.58 50.25 -14.20
C GLY A 234 -20.67 49.65 -15.28
N ASN A 235 -20.53 48.33 -15.30
CA ASN A 235 -21.20 47.49 -16.31
C ASN A 235 -20.91 46.01 -16.00
N SER A 236 -21.94 45.20 -16.11
CA SER A 236 -21.94 43.75 -15.93
C SER A 236 -21.05 43.05 -16.97
N SER A 237 -19.74 43.07 -16.76
CA SER A 237 -18.88 41.99 -17.27
C SER A 237 -18.79 40.93 -16.19
N GLN A 238 -19.63 39.90 -16.37
CA GLN A 238 -19.48 38.57 -15.77
C GLN A 238 -18.10 38.00 -16.10
N ASN A 239 -17.05 38.51 -15.47
CA ASN A 239 -15.79 37.78 -15.36
C ASN A 239 -15.89 36.96 -14.10
N THR A 240 -16.41 35.75 -14.30
CA THR A 240 -16.48 34.53 -13.47
C THR A 240 -15.33 34.41 -12.47
N SER A 241 -15.31 35.32 -11.52
CA SER A 241 -14.26 35.45 -10.54
C SER A 241 -14.69 34.56 -9.40
N ALA A 242 -14.05 33.39 -9.27
CA ALA A 242 -14.30 32.49 -8.15
C ALA A 242 -14.26 33.30 -6.86
N THR A 243 -15.39 33.34 -6.16
CA THR A 243 -15.55 33.94 -4.84
C THR A 243 -14.52 33.33 -3.90
N ASP A 244 -13.97 34.10 -2.96
CA ASP A 244 -12.98 33.58 -2.00
C ASP A 244 -13.50 32.33 -1.27
N GLY A 245 -14.81 32.26 -0.99
CA GLY A 245 -15.48 31.06 -0.46
C GLY A 245 -15.43 29.85 -1.39
N ASN A 246 -15.58 30.03 -2.71
CA ASN A 246 -15.47 28.93 -3.67
C ASN A 246 -14.03 28.41 -3.77
N ILE A 247 -13.04 29.31 -3.66
CA ILE A 247 -11.62 28.93 -3.65
C ILE A 247 -11.27 28.15 -2.39
N LEU A 248 -11.79 28.59 -1.24
CA LEU A 248 -11.61 27.89 0.03
C LEU A 248 -12.28 26.52 0.01
N ASN A 249 -13.49 26.41 -0.57
CA ASN A 249 -14.15 25.12 -0.77
C ASN A 249 -13.31 24.18 -1.65
N LEU A 250 -12.77 24.71 -2.75
CA LEU A 250 -11.92 23.93 -3.68
C LEU A 250 -10.62 23.45 -3.00
N MET A 251 -10.06 24.24 -2.08
CA MET A 251 -8.87 23.87 -1.30
C MET A 251 -9.19 22.86 -0.19
N ALA A 252 -10.33 23.02 0.50
CA ALA A 252 -10.67 22.21 1.66
C ALA A 252 -11.30 20.87 1.27
N VAL A 253 -12.25 20.88 0.33
CA VAL A 253 -13.06 19.72 -0.07
C VAL A 253 -12.46 19.06 -1.29
N ASP A 254 -12.36 19.77 -2.42
CA ASP A 254 -11.97 19.13 -3.69
C ASP A 254 -10.55 18.57 -3.64
N ALA A 255 -9.60 19.33 -3.06
CA ALA A 255 -8.23 18.84 -2.91
C ALA A 255 -8.14 17.63 -1.97
N ALA A 256 -8.99 17.55 -0.94
CA ALA A 256 -9.06 16.39 -0.06
C ALA A 256 -9.62 15.18 -0.81
N SER A 257 -10.76 15.32 -1.48
CA SER A 257 -11.39 14.24 -2.25
C SER A 257 -10.48 13.71 -3.37
N VAL A 258 -9.82 14.59 -4.12
CA VAL A 258 -8.86 14.17 -5.18
C VAL A 258 -7.68 13.40 -4.57
N SER A 259 -7.17 13.84 -3.42
CA SER A 259 -6.07 13.16 -2.74
C SER A 259 -6.45 11.80 -2.16
N GLU A 260 -7.70 11.66 -1.70
CA GLU A 260 -8.26 10.42 -1.18
C GLU A 260 -8.48 9.40 -2.32
N ILE A 261 -9.08 9.83 -3.43
CA ILE A 261 -9.20 9.00 -4.64
C ILE A 261 -7.81 8.56 -5.13
N GLY A 262 -6.82 9.47 -5.10
CA GLY A 262 -5.45 9.16 -5.45
C GLY A 262 -4.82 8.06 -4.58
N ALA A 263 -5.20 7.96 -3.31
CA ALA A 263 -4.73 6.91 -2.41
C ALA A 263 -5.36 5.55 -2.71
N HIS A 264 -6.62 5.54 -3.13
CA HIS A 264 -7.36 4.32 -3.49
C HIS A 264 -7.18 3.89 -4.96
N MET A 265 -6.38 4.62 -5.73
CA MET A 265 -6.18 4.37 -7.16
C MET A 265 -5.59 2.97 -7.45
N HIS A 266 -4.87 2.36 -6.50
CA HIS A 266 -4.36 1.00 -6.61
C HIS A 266 -5.47 -0.06 -6.83
N LEU A 267 -6.68 0.19 -6.32
CA LEU A 267 -7.83 -0.70 -6.50
C LEU A 267 -8.26 -0.77 -7.98
N ALA A 268 -8.19 0.35 -8.71
CA ALA A 268 -8.59 0.39 -10.11
C ALA A 268 -7.74 -0.53 -11.00
N TRP A 269 -6.44 -0.67 -10.70
CA TRP A 269 -5.55 -1.58 -11.42
C TRP A 269 -5.78 -3.03 -11.04
N VAL A 270 -5.98 -3.30 -9.76
CA VAL A 270 -6.33 -4.63 -9.24
C VAL A 270 -7.60 -5.12 -9.93
N PHE A 271 -8.72 -4.40 -9.84
CA PHE A 271 -9.96 -4.80 -10.49
C PHE A 271 -9.92 -4.84 -12.02
N SER A 272 -9.03 -4.07 -12.66
CA SER A 272 -8.89 -4.07 -14.12
C SER A 272 -8.07 -5.23 -14.68
N SER A 273 -7.37 -6.01 -13.83
CA SER A 273 -6.57 -7.12 -14.35
C SER A 273 -7.50 -8.28 -14.73
N PRO A 274 -7.43 -8.82 -15.96
CA PRO A 274 -8.36 -9.84 -16.46
C PRO A 274 -8.32 -11.17 -15.69
N ASP A 275 -7.33 -11.38 -14.81
CA ASP A 275 -7.18 -12.61 -14.01
C ASP A 275 -8.18 -12.71 -12.85
N TYR A 276 -8.79 -11.60 -12.39
CA TYR A 276 -9.73 -11.62 -11.27
C TYR A 276 -11.08 -12.26 -11.63
N ASP A 277 -11.57 -12.08 -12.88
CA ASP A 277 -12.75 -12.80 -13.38
C ASP A 277 -12.49 -14.31 -13.48
N CYS A 278 -11.26 -14.70 -13.80
CA CYS A 278 -10.87 -16.11 -13.88
C CYS A 278 -10.74 -16.75 -12.48
N MET A 279 -10.16 -16.05 -11.50
CA MET A 279 -10.06 -16.57 -10.12
C MET A 279 -11.41 -16.62 -9.40
N PHE A 280 -12.28 -15.63 -9.53
CA PHE A 280 -13.64 -15.69 -8.96
C PHE A 280 -14.48 -16.79 -9.63
N GLY A 281 -14.35 -16.94 -10.96
CA GLY A 281 -15.00 -18.02 -11.69
C GLY A 281 -14.55 -19.42 -11.24
N VAL A 282 -13.25 -19.63 -11.00
CA VAL A 282 -12.72 -20.90 -10.48
C VAL A 282 -13.21 -21.19 -9.06
N VAL A 283 -13.23 -20.18 -8.18
CA VAL A 283 -13.76 -20.35 -6.82
C VAL A 283 -15.24 -20.74 -6.87
N GLN A 284 -16.08 -20.06 -7.65
CA GLN A 284 -17.50 -20.45 -7.79
C GLN A 284 -17.70 -21.85 -8.37
N HIS A 285 -16.87 -22.28 -9.32
CA HIS A 285 -16.95 -23.62 -9.91
C HIS A 285 -16.41 -24.74 -9.02
N THR A 286 -15.55 -24.45 -8.05
CA THR A 286 -15.05 -25.43 -7.07
C THR A 286 -15.95 -25.63 -5.85
N TRP A 287 -16.96 -24.76 -5.68
CA TRP A 287 -17.92 -24.82 -4.56
C TRP A 287 -19.38 -25.05 -5.03
N ALA A 288 -19.58 -25.45 -6.28
CA ALA A 288 -20.84 -25.97 -6.83
C ALA A 288 -20.66 -27.45 -7.20
#